data_AF-A0A9Q1KG89-F1
#
_entry.id   AF-A0A9Q1KG89-F1
#
_cell.length_a   1.000
_cell.length_b   1.000
_cell.length_c   1.000
_cell.angle_alpha   90.00
_cell.angle_beta   90.00
_cell.angle_gamma   90.00
#
_symmetry.space_group_name_H-M   'P 1'
#
loop_
_entity.id
_entity.type
_entity.pdbx_description
1 polymer ?
#
loop_
_entity_poly.entity_id
_entity_poly.type
_entity_poly.pdbx_seq_one_letter_code
_entity_poly.pdbx_strand_id
1 'polypeptide(L)'
;MGHWVDDLSFLPCLYVILCYSISHYFMFLDSVTGYLITSIRNMSLVMMPIISSKEAADDKSCVRNQVLVRLMEPPVEYIMKCVFRDPHQQASDVLLELGLGRNPAALLGKYSYVSVILHHLLKELPPEIVASNAVKILDLIEGTADASFDQCMNFRLLGFRLYEKGCSLEVLNIVLDRILQVVCQYQDLDAYLKVADGYADIILQNQMKSQLEILLKGIADRACNKWVSDNEMESLQSVFAKILAHKKCLKEVLEMVHLLAYVYVL
;
A
#
# COMPACT_ATOMS: atom_id res chain seq x y z
N MET A 1 -33.82 11.41 -34.06
CA MET A 1 -33.08 10.20 -33.67
C MET A 1 -31.72 10.64 -33.13
N GLY A 2 -31.51 11.07 -31.89
CA GLY A 2 -32.36 11.04 -30.69
C GLY A 2 -31.81 10.05 -29.66
N HIS A 3 -30.79 10.49 -28.90
CA HIS A 3 -30.39 10.06 -27.55
C HIS A 3 -30.24 8.55 -27.25
N TRP A 4 -29.04 7.99 -27.45
CA TRP A 4 -28.62 6.73 -26.79
C TRP A 4 -27.12 6.65 -26.42
N VAL A 5 -26.33 7.71 -26.63
CA VAL A 5 -24.85 7.64 -26.47
C VAL A 5 -24.33 8.22 -25.15
N ASP A 6 -25.18 8.90 -24.35
CA ASP A 6 -24.72 9.59 -23.14
C ASP A 6 -25.02 8.86 -21.82
N ASP A 7 -25.67 7.70 -21.86
CA ASP A 7 -25.94 6.89 -20.65
C ASP A 7 -24.78 5.94 -20.34
N LEU A 8 -23.64 6.52 -19.96
CA LEU A 8 -22.50 5.82 -19.33
C LEU A 8 -22.84 5.27 -17.93
N SER A 9 -24.08 5.45 -17.46
CA SER A 9 -24.66 4.80 -16.28
C SER A 9 -24.60 3.27 -16.36
N PHE A 10 -24.46 2.70 -17.56
CA PHE A 10 -24.32 1.26 -17.80
C PHE A 10 -22.89 0.73 -17.70
N LEU A 11 -21.83 1.54 -17.77
CA LEU A 11 -20.45 1.05 -17.74
C LEU A 11 -20.05 0.42 -16.40
N PRO A 12 -20.40 0.99 -15.24
CA PRO A 12 -20.20 0.34 -13.94
C PRO A 12 -21.00 -0.96 -13.84
N CYS A 13 -22.19 -1.03 -14.42
CA CYS A 13 -23.02 -2.23 -14.44
C CYS A 13 -22.41 -3.32 -15.33
N LEU A 14 -21.92 -2.98 -16.52
CA LEU A 14 -21.20 -3.90 -17.41
C LEU A 14 -19.87 -4.34 -16.82
N TYR A 15 -19.17 -3.46 -16.09
CA TYR A 15 -17.95 -3.77 -15.37
C TYR A 15 -18.20 -4.70 -14.19
N VAL A 16 -19.24 -4.44 -13.37
CA VAL A 16 -19.67 -5.36 -12.32
C VAL A 16 -20.10 -6.69 -12.94
N ILE A 17 -20.83 -6.70 -14.05
CA ILE A 17 -21.19 -7.94 -14.76
C ILE A 17 -19.94 -8.64 -15.31
N LEU A 18 -18.94 -7.95 -15.84
CA LEU A 18 -17.69 -8.53 -16.32
C LEU A 18 -16.83 -9.06 -15.16
N CYS A 19 -16.66 -8.32 -14.07
CA CYS A 19 -15.95 -8.77 -12.88
C CYS A 19 -16.68 -9.91 -12.18
N TYR A 20 -18.00 -9.87 -12.10
CA TYR A 20 -18.83 -10.95 -11.56
C TYR A 20 -18.79 -12.17 -12.48
N SER A 21 -18.85 -11.98 -13.80
CA SER A 21 -18.73 -13.07 -14.78
C SER A 21 -17.33 -13.67 -14.77
N ILE A 22 -16.27 -12.86 -14.66
CA ILE A 22 -14.88 -13.33 -14.54
C ILE A 22 -14.72 -14.06 -13.20
N SER A 23 -15.05 -13.46 -12.06
CA SER A 23 -14.97 -14.14 -10.75
C SER A 23 -15.82 -15.40 -10.67
N HIS A 24 -17.00 -15.43 -11.29
CA HIS A 24 -17.92 -16.58 -11.29
C HIS A 24 -17.52 -17.66 -12.31
N TYR A 25 -16.87 -17.30 -13.42
CA TYR A 25 -16.29 -18.26 -14.38
C TYR A 25 -14.98 -18.84 -13.84
N PHE A 26 -14.19 -18.04 -13.10
CA PHE A 26 -12.98 -18.48 -12.40
C PHE A 26 -13.29 -19.30 -11.13
N MET A 27 -14.46 -19.13 -10.52
CA MET A 27 -14.94 -20.02 -9.43
C MET A 27 -15.06 -21.49 -9.85
N PHE A 28 -15.10 -21.78 -11.16
CA PHE A 28 -15.26 -23.13 -11.71
C PHE A 28 -13.95 -23.76 -12.21
N LEU A 29 -12.86 -23.00 -12.27
CA LEU A 29 -11.55 -23.46 -12.72
C LEU A 29 -10.59 -23.50 -11.53
N ASP A 30 -10.67 -24.59 -10.76
CA ASP A 30 -9.58 -24.99 -9.88
C ASP A 30 -8.31 -25.13 -10.74
N SER A 31 -7.30 -24.33 -10.45
CA SER A 31 -6.00 -24.25 -11.14
C SER A 31 -6.02 -23.69 -12.57
N VAL A 32 -5.58 -22.43 -12.75
CA VAL A 32 -4.28 -22.12 -13.40
C VAL A 32 -3.91 -20.69 -12.98
N THR A 33 -2.92 -20.54 -12.11
CA THR A 33 -2.38 -19.25 -11.67
C THR A 33 -1.97 -18.35 -12.83
N GLY A 34 -1.48 -18.95 -13.92
CA GLY A 34 -1.23 -18.26 -15.18
C GLY A 34 -2.46 -17.58 -15.80
N TYR A 35 -3.67 -18.16 -15.70
CA TYR A 35 -4.90 -17.49 -16.19
C TYR A 35 -5.31 -16.33 -15.30
N LEU A 36 -5.15 -16.45 -13.97
CA LEU A 36 -5.44 -15.38 -13.02
C LEU A 36 -4.49 -14.18 -13.22
N ILE A 37 -3.19 -14.43 -13.41
CA ILE A 37 -2.19 -13.40 -13.73
C ILE A 37 -2.48 -12.77 -15.10
N THR A 38 -2.86 -13.59 -16.09
CA THR A 38 -3.28 -13.11 -17.41
C THR A 38 -4.55 -12.25 -17.32
N SER A 39 -5.48 -12.55 -16.41
CA SER A 39 -6.67 -11.74 -16.16
C SER A 39 -6.33 -10.36 -15.62
N ILE A 40 -5.39 -10.25 -14.68
CA ILE A 40 -4.88 -8.95 -14.21
C ILE A 40 -4.29 -8.17 -15.38
N ARG A 41 -3.44 -8.82 -16.20
CA ARG A 41 -2.84 -8.23 -17.42
C ARG A 41 -3.88 -7.88 -18.50
N ASN A 42 -5.00 -8.56 -18.56
CA ASN A 42 -6.06 -8.25 -19.53
C ASN A 42 -6.94 -7.09 -19.05
N MET A 43 -7.28 -7.05 -17.76
CA MET A 43 -7.99 -5.90 -17.16
C MET A 43 -7.21 -4.60 -17.36
N SER A 44 -5.90 -4.72 -17.15
CA SER A 44 -4.82 -3.79 -17.49
C SER A 44 -4.92 -3.21 -18.91
N LEU A 45 -4.97 -4.09 -19.92
CA LEU A 45 -5.04 -3.71 -21.33
C LEU A 45 -6.40 -3.09 -21.71
N VAL A 46 -7.49 -3.56 -21.11
CA VAL A 46 -8.84 -3.05 -21.36
C VAL A 46 -9.04 -1.67 -20.74
N MET A 47 -8.45 -1.40 -19.58
CA MET A 47 -8.58 -0.10 -18.90
C MET A 47 -7.68 0.99 -19.48
N MET A 48 -6.50 0.65 -19.99
CA MET A 48 -5.56 1.62 -20.57
C MET A 48 -6.18 2.58 -21.59
N PRO A 49 -6.97 2.13 -22.60
CA PRO A 49 -7.64 3.04 -23.52
C PRO A 49 -8.80 3.83 -22.87
N ILE A 50 -9.49 3.28 -21.88
CA ILE A 50 -10.61 3.96 -21.19
C ILE A 50 -10.07 5.16 -20.38
N ILE A 51 -8.96 4.96 -19.66
CA ILE A 51 -8.29 5.98 -18.85
C ILE A 51 -7.57 7.01 -19.72
N SER A 52 -7.01 6.58 -20.86
CA SER A 52 -6.30 7.44 -21.83
C SER A 52 -7.26 8.24 -22.74
N SER A 53 -8.51 7.78 -22.93
CA SER A 53 -9.51 8.47 -23.75
C SER A 53 -10.18 9.66 -23.04
N LYS A 54 -9.40 10.72 -22.80
CA LYS A 54 -9.79 12.16 -22.78
C LYS A 54 -8.77 12.94 -21.95
N GLU A 55 -7.61 13.21 -22.57
CA GLU A 55 -6.76 14.36 -22.24
C GLU A 55 -7.39 15.67 -22.76
N ALA A 56 -8.66 15.93 -22.42
CA ALA A 56 -9.19 17.28 -22.41
C ALA A 56 -9.21 17.70 -20.94
N ALA A 57 -8.60 18.84 -20.63
CA ALA A 57 -8.40 19.40 -19.29
C ALA A 57 -9.72 19.71 -18.57
N ASP A 58 -10.45 18.67 -18.17
CA ASP A 58 -11.71 18.74 -17.43
C ASP A 58 -11.55 17.94 -16.14
N ASP A 59 -11.75 18.60 -15.00
CA ASP A 59 -11.62 18.06 -13.63
C ASP A 59 -12.48 16.79 -13.42
N LYS A 60 -13.57 16.68 -14.18
CA LYS A 60 -14.46 15.51 -14.21
C LYS A 60 -13.87 14.25 -14.85
N SER A 61 -12.83 14.34 -15.68
CA SER A 61 -12.16 13.16 -16.25
C SER A 61 -11.20 12.52 -15.24
N CYS A 62 -10.53 13.34 -14.43
CA CYS A 62 -9.63 12.90 -13.36
C CYS A 62 -10.38 12.10 -12.28
N VAL A 63 -11.49 12.64 -11.75
CA VAL A 63 -12.32 11.95 -10.74
C VAL A 63 -12.89 10.64 -11.28
N ARG A 64 -13.29 10.59 -12.55
CA ARG A 64 -13.83 9.38 -13.19
C ARG A 64 -12.78 8.28 -13.33
N ASN A 65 -11.55 8.66 -13.69
CA ASN A 65 -10.43 7.73 -13.77
C ASN A 65 -10.08 7.17 -12.38
N GLN A 66 -10.11 7.98 -11.33
CA GLN A 66 -9.92 7.50 -9.95
C GLN A 66 -11.01 6.50 -9.52
N VAL A 67 -12.28 6.75 -9.87
CA VAL A 67 -13.38 5.81 -9.58
C VAL A 67 -13.19 4.48 -10.30
N LEU A 68 -12.83 4.51 -11.60
CA LEU A 68 -12.57 3.29 -12.37
C LEU A 68 -11.42 2.47 -11.77
N VAL A 69 -10.37 3.13 -11.30
CA VAL A 69 -9.25 2.44 -10.68
C VAL A 69 -9.62 1.87 -9.31
N ARG A 70 -10.42 2.57 -8.49
CA ARG A 70 -10.95 2.00 -7.24
C ARG A 70 -11.87 0.80 -7.45
N LEU A 71 -12.61 0.77 -8.56
CA LEU A 71 -13.42 -0.40 -8.92
C LEU A 71 -12.58 -1.65 -9.22
N MET A 72 -11.29 -1.49 -9.56
CA MET A 72 -10.34 -2.60 -9.74
C MET A 72 -9.88 -3.23 -8.44
N GLU A 73 -10.00 -2.54 -7.31
CA GLU A 73 -9.46 -3.02 -6.04
C GLU A 73 -10.10 -4.36 -5.61
N PRO A 74 -11.45 -4.53 -5.56
CA PRO A 74 -12.05 -5.82 -5.19
C PRO A 74 -11.66 -7.02 -6.07
N PRO A 75 -11.68 -6.93 -7.43
CA PRO A 75 -11.24 -8.06 -8.26
C PRO A 75 -9.73 -8.31 -8.14
N VAL A 76 -8.90 -7.28 -7.98
CA VAL A 76 -7.46 -7.47 -7.73
C VAL A 76 -7.23 -8.18 -6.40
N GLU A 77 -7.91 -7.77 -5.32
CA GLU A 77 -7.84 -8.44 -4.03
C GLU A 77 -8.23 -9.91 -4.13
N TYR A 78 -9.36 -10.21 -4.79
CA TYR A 78 -9.85 -11.57 -4.97
C TYR A 78 -8.84 -12.43 -5.74
N ILE A 79 -8.32 -11.90 -6.85
CA ILE A 79 -7.33 -12.63 -7.66
C ILE A 79 -6.08 -12.92 -6.84
N MET A 80 -5.56 -11.95 -6.08
CA MET A 80 -4.38 -12.17 -5.24
C MET A 80 -4.63 -13.26 -4.20
N LYS A 81 -5.77 -13.24 -3.51
CA LYS A 81 -6.14 -14.32 -2.58
C LYS A 81 -6.19 -15.69 -3.26
N CYS A 82 -6.72 -15.75 -4.48
CA CYS A 82 -6.76 -17.00 -5.25
C CYS A 82 -5.36 -17.48 -5.65
N VAL A 83 -4.48 -16.58 -6.10
CA VAL A 83 -3.11 -16.88 -6.52
C VAL A 83 -2.27 -17.45 -5.36
N PHE A 84 -2.48 -16.96 -4.14
CA PHE A 84 -1.78 -17.43 -2.94
C PHE A 84 -2.59 -18.42 -2.08
N ARG A 85 -3.71 -18.93 -2.60
CA ARG A 85 -4.57 -19.89 -1.88
C ARG A 85 -3.93 -21.27 -1.73
N ASP A 86 -3.12 -21.68 -2.71
CA ASP A 86 -2.50 -23.01 -2.73
C ASP A 86 -1.16 -23.00 -1.96
N PRO A 87 -1.06 -23.70 -0.81
CA PRO A 87 0.17 -23.78 -0.04
C PRO A 87 1.29 -24.56 -0.75
N HIS A 88 0.99 -25.31 -1.82
CA HIS A 88 1.98 -26.00 -2.64
C HIS A 88 2.58 -25.12 -3.73
N GLN A 89 1.99 -23.96 -4.01
CA GLN A 89 2.49 -23.04 -5.00
C GLN A 89 3.64 -22.20 -4.42
N GLN A 90 4.82 -22.30 -5.04
CA GLN A 90 5.98 -21.56 -4.57
C GLN A 90 5.78 -20.06 -4.87
N ALA A 91 5.73 -19.23 -3.83
CA ALA A 91 5.57 -17.78 -3.98
C ALA A 91 6.68 -17.15 -4.87
N SER A 92 7.85 -17.77 -4.98
CA SER A 92 8.90 -17.36 -5.91
C SER A 92 8.49 -17.48 -7.38
N ASP A 93 7.69 -18.49 -7.73
CA ASP A 93 7.25 -18.73 -9.11
C ASP A 93 6.19 -17.70 -9.49
N VAL A 94 5.29 -17.39 -8.55
CA VAL A 94 4.30 -16.31 -8.70
C VAL A 94 4.99 -14.95 -8.89
N LEU A 95 6.02 -14.65 -8.08
CA LEU A 95 6.81 -13.42 -8.24
C LEU A 95 7.54 -13.37 -9.60
N LEU A 96 8.02 -14.51 -10.11
CA LEU A 96 8.62 -14.59 -11.44
C LEU A 96 7.58 -14.38 -12.56
N GLU A 97 6.39 -14.98 -12.44
CA GLU A 97 5.29 -14.83 -13.40
C GLU A 97 4.70 -13.42 -13.42
N LEU A 98 4.65 -12.78 -12.25
CA LEU A 98 4.32 -11.36 -12.11
C LEU A 98 5.43 -10.44 -12.64
N GLY A 99 6.60 -10.97 -13.05
CA GLY A 99 7.70 -10.18 -13.62
C GLY A 99 8.61 -9.51 -12.59
N LEU A 100 8.32 -9.67 -11.29
CA LEU A 100 9.06 -9.08 -10.17
C LEU A 100 10.46 -9.69 -9.98
N GLY A 101 10.65 -10.93 -10.44
CA GLY A 101 11.93 -11.64 -10.28
C GLY A 101 13.00 -11.31 -11.33
N ARG A 102 12.67 -10.62 -12.44
CA ARG A 102 13.62 -10.37 -13.56
C ARG A 102 13.82 -8.89 -13.88
N ASN A 103 12.77 -8.08 -13.82
CA ASN A 103 12.88 -6.62 -13.94
C ASN A 103 11.62 -5.95 -13.36
N PRO A 104 11.70 -5.23 -12.23
CA PRO A 104 10.55 -4.48 -11.70
C PRO A 104 9.96 -3.50 -12.73
N ALA A 105 10.77 -3.02 -13.68
CA ALA A 105 10.30 -2.19 -14.80
C ALA A 105 9.33 -2.88 -15.77
N ALA A 106 9.27 -4.23 -15.77
CA ALA A 106 8.36 -4.99 -16.63
C ALA A 106 6.90 -4.94 -16.14
N LEU A 107 6.67 -4.75 -14.84
CA LEU A 107 5.35 -4.40 -14.28
C LEU A 107 5.06 -2.91 -14.42
N LEU A 108 6.09 -2.07 -14.28
CA LEU A 108 6.04 -0.61 -14.41
C LEU A 108 5.93 -0.13 -15.87
N GLY A 109 5.34 -0.92 -16.77
CA GLY A 109 4.80 -0.36 -18.01
C GLY A 109 3.83 0.79 -17.68
N LYS A 110 3.51 1.65 -18.65
CA LYS A 110 2.65 2.86 -18.51
C LYS A 110 1.21 2.54 -18.03
N TYR A 111 1.08 2.00 -16.83
CA TYR A 111 -0.12 1.42 -16.29
C TYR A 111 -0.50 2.16 -15.01
N SER A 112 -1.78 2.45 -14.86
CA SER A 112 -2.33 3.32 -13.83
C SER A 112 -2.86 2.57 -12.60
N TYR A 113 -2.34 1.37 -12.31
CA TYR A 113 -2.87 0.45 -11.27
C TYR A 113 -1.80 -0.46 -10.65
N VAL A 114 -0.52 -0.13 -10.81
CA VAL A 114 0.58 -0.89 -10.21
C VAL A 114 0.54 -0.80 -8.69
N SER A 115 0.21 0.36 -8.12
CA SER A 115 0.18 0.57 -6.68
C SER A 115 -0.87 -0.30 -5.96
N VAL A 116 -2.08 -0.46 -6.51
CA VAL A 116 -3.12 -1.36 -5.94
C VAL A 116 -2.77 -2.84 -6.09
N ILE A 117 -2.18 -3.24 -7.23
CA ILE A 117 -1.68 -4.62 -7.43
C ILE A 117 -0.59 -4.92 -6.41
N LEU A 118 0.36 -4.01 -6.25
CA LEU A 118 1.46 -4.15 -5.30
C LEU A 118 0.94 -4.27 -3.87
N HIS A 119 -0.09 -3.49 -3.51
CA HIS A 119 -0.70 -3.56 -2.20
C HIS A 119 -1.24 -4.95 -1.88
N HIS A 120 -2.11 -5.47 -2.75
CA HIS A 120 -2.74 -6.77 -2.52
C HIS A 120 -1.74 -7.92 -2.69
N LEU A 121 -0.76 -7.79 -3.58
CA LEU A 121 0.34 -8.74 -3.65
C LEU A 121 1.10 -8.79 -2.32
N LEU A 122 1.51 -7.63 -1.81
CA LEU A 122 2.23 -7.53 -0.54
C LEU A 122 1.37 -8.00 0.64
N LYS A 123 0.04 -7.94 0.55
CA LYS A 123 -0.86 -8.46 1.58
C LYS A 123 -0.84 -9.99 1.64
N GLU A 124 -0.75 -10.65 0.50
CA GLU A 124 -0.88 -12.12 0.40
C GLU A 124 0.49 -12.85 0.37
N LEU A 125 1.60 -12.15 0.11
CA LEU A 125 2.93 -12.79 0.09
C LEU A 125 3.28 -13.47 1.42
N PRO A 126 4.00 -14.61 1.43
CA PRO A 126 4.48 -15.20 2.68
C PRO A 126 5.46 -14.27 3.43
N PRO A 127 5.43 -14.20 4.77
CA PRO A 127 6.30 -13.31 5.54
C PRO A 127 7.80 -13.53 5.28
N GLU A 128 8.22 -14.78 5.06
CA GLU A 128 9.62 -15.15 4.75
C GLU A 128 10.09 -14.52 3.43
N ILE A 129 9.20 -14.46 2.44
CA ILE A 129 9.49 -13.90 1.12
C ILE A 129 9.57 -12.38 1.21
N VAL A 130 8.67 -11.75 1.97
CA VAL A 130 8.71 -10.31 2.23
C VAL A 130 10.02 -9.95 2.92
N ALA A 131 10.38 -10.66 3.99
CA ALA A 131 11.60 -10.40 4.73
C ALA A 131 12.86 -10.53 3.87
N SER A 132 12.94 -11.59 3.05
CA SER A 132 14.09 -11.85 2.18
C SER A 132 14.20 -10.88 1.00
N ASN A 133 13.13 -10.15 0.66
CA ASN A 133 13.07 -9.22 -0.48
C ASN A 133 12.73 -7.78 -0.08
N ALA A 134 12.85 -7.43 1.20
CA ALA A 134 12.39 -6.15 1.75
C ALA A 134 12.87 -4.93 0.95
N VAL A 135 14.16 -4.87 0.61
CA VAL A 135 14.72 -3.76 -0.18
C VAL A 135 14.14 -3.68 -1.59
N LYS A 136 13.98 -4.83 -2.27
CA LYS A 136 13.41 -4.86 -3.63
C LYS A 136 11.93 -4.46 -3.63
N ILE A 137 11.20 -4.87 -2.60
CA ILE A 137 9.79 -4.47 -2.41
C ILE A 137 9.73 -2.97 -2.15
N LEU A 138 10.64 -2.43 -1.34
CA LEU A 138 10.73 -0.99 -1.12
C LEU A 138 11.03 -0.22 -2.42
N ASP A 139 11.99 -0.70 -3.23
CA ASP A 139 12.30 -0.12 -4.55
C ASP A 139 11.07 -0.07 -5.47
N LEU A 140 10.23 -1.12 -5.41
CA LEU A 140 8.98 -1.18 -6.16
C LEU A 140 7.97 -0.16 -5.66
N ILE A 141 7.77 -0.04 -4.35
CA ILE A 141 6.86 0.95 -3.76
C ILE A 141 7.33 2.36 -4.12
N GLU A 142 8.62 2.67 -4.00
CA GLU A 142 9.14 4.00 -4.36
C GLU A 142 9.08 4.27 -5.86
N GLY A 143 9.24 3.25 -6.69
CA GLY A 143 9.18 3.35 -8.16
C GLY A 143 7.77 3.48 -8.75
N THR A 144 6.72 3.22 -7.96
CA THR A 144 5.32 3.39 -8.38
C THR A 144 4.80 4.77 -8.01
N ALA A 145 4.28 5.52 -9.00
CA ALA A 145 3.69 6.84 -8.83
C ALA A 145 2.33 6.96 -9.53
N ASP A 146 1.54 5.88 -9.52
CA ASP A 146 0.18 5.93 -10.07
C ASP A 146 -0.85 6.31 -8.99
N ALA A 147 -1.97 6.89 -9.42
CA ALA A 147 -3.03 7.36 -8.52
C ALA A 147 -4.00 6.23 -8.11
N SER A 148 -3.62 4.96 -8.28
CA SER A 148 -4.54 3.85 -8.03
C SER A 148 -4.78 3.55 -6.57
N PHE A 149 -3.80 3.87 -5.75
CA PHE A 149 -3.80 3.52 -4.35
C PHE A 149 -2.99 4.55 -3.57
N ASP A 150 -3.37 4.74 -2.32
CA ASP A 150 -2.64 5.65 -1.44
C ASP A 150 -1.29 5.02 -1.09
N GLN A 151 -0.20 5.65 -1.53
CA GLN A 151 1.14 5.12 -1.37
C GLN A 151 1.54 4.93 0.10
N CYS A 152 1.00 5.76 1.00
CA CYS A 152 1.27 5.62 2.44
C CYS A 152 0.78 4.26 2.98
N MET A 153 -0.29 3.70 2.39
CA MET A 153 -0.82 2.40 2.78
C MET A 153 0.08 1.25 2.33
N ASN A 154 0.81 1.40 1.21
CA ASN A 154 1.82 0.43 0.78
C ASN A 154 3.03 0.42 1.72
N PHE A 155 3.55 1.61 2.07
CA PHE A 155 4.63 1.72 3.04
C PHE A 155 4.22 1.17 4.41
N ARG A 156 3.01 1.51 4.89
CA ARG A 156 2.44 0.99 6.14
C ARG A 156 2.37 -0.53 6.15
N LEU A 157 1.83 -1.12 5.09
CA LEU A 157 1.69 -2.57 4.98
C LEU A 157 3.06 -3.25 5.01
N LEU A 158 4.06 -2.73 4.28
CA LEU A 158 5.42 -3.27 4.32
C LEU A 158 5.97 -3.30 5.75
N GLY A 159 5.79 -2.24 6.53
CA GLY A 159 6.18 -2.21 7.94
C GLY A 159 5.57 -3.36 8.74
N PHE A 160 4.24 -3.57 8.63
CA PHE A 160 3.58 -4.68 9.32
C PHE A 160 4.09 -6.04 8.88
N ARG A 161 4.27 -6.26 7.56
CA ARG A 161 4.76 -7.54 7.04
C ARG A 161 6.18 -7.85 7.49
N LEU A 162 7.04 -6.82 7.61
CA LEU A 162 8.42 -6.99 8.10
C LEU A 162 8.46 -7.33 9.59
N TYR A 163 7.50 -6.85 10.38
CA TYR A 163 7.38 -7.16 11.81
C TYR A 163 7.02 -8.64 12.07
N GLU A 164 6.21 -9.26 11.22
CA GLU A 164 5.73 -10.65 11.39
C GLU A 164 6.85 -11.69 11.55
N LYS A 165 7.91 -11.57 10.75
CA LYS A 165 9.04 -12.51 10.75
C LYS A 165 10.34 -11.90 11.26
N GLY A 166 10.46 -10.57 11.21
CA GLY A 166 11.73 -9.87 11.39
C GLY A 166 12.66 -10.04 10.19
N CYS A 167 13.60 -9.10 10.04
CA CYS A 167 14.67 -9.14 9.04
C CYS A 167 16.02 -8.95 9.73
N SER A 168 17.13 -9.13 9.00
CA SER A 168 18.44 -8.76 9.54
C SER A 168 18.49 -7.26 9.86
N LEU A 169 19.21 -6.89 10.92
CA LEU A 169 19.36 -5.49 11.33
C LEU A 169 19.94 -4.61 10.21
N GLU A 170 20.84 -5.15 9.39
CA GLU A 170 21.38 -4.46 8.22
C GLU A 170 20.28 -4.06 7.22
N VAL A 171 19.42 -5.01 6.86
CA VAL A 171 18.30 -4.76 5.94
C VAL A 171 17.29 -3.80 6.58
N LEU A 172 16.99 -3.97 7.88
CA LEU A 172 16.08 -3.08 8.59
C LEU A 172 16.57 -1.63 8.62
N ASN A 173 17.87 -1.40 8.86
CA ASN A 173 18.44 -0.06 8.84
C ASN A 173 18.30 0.59 7.46
N ILE A 174 18.62 -0.15 6.38
CA ILE A 174 18.47 0.36 5.00
C ILE A 174 17.01 0.74 4.71
N VAL A 175 16.06 -0.14 5.10
CA VAL A 175 14.63 0.12 4.89
C VAL A 175 14.18 1.33 5.70
N LEU A 176 14.50 1.40 7.00
CA LEU A 176 14.04 2.48 7.86
C LEU A 176 14.64 3.83 7.49
N ASP A 177 15.92 3.90 7.11
CA ASP A 177 16.53 5.15 6.68
C ASP A 177 15.80 5.74 5.46
N ARG A 178 15.45 4.88 4.50
CA ARG A 178 14.67 5.28 3.32
C ARG A 178 13.23 5.63 3.66
N ILE A 179 12.57 4.84 4.50
CA ILE A 179 11.20 5.11 4.94
C ILE A 179 11.12 6.44 5.67
N LEU A 180 12.05 6.73 6.58
CA LEU A 180 12.05 8.01 7.29
C LEU A 180 12.28 9.18 6.32
N GLN A 181 13.15 9.03 5.32
CA GLN A 181 13.32 10.04 4.28
C GLN A 181 12.02 10.30 3.51
N VAL A 182 11.30 9.25 3.11
CA VAL A 182 10.01 9.36 2.40
C VAL A 182 8.94 9.98 3.31
N VAL A 183 8.81 9.48 4.53
CA VAL A 183 7.76 9.89 5.47
C VAL A 183 7.94 11.33 5.92
N CYS A 184 9.18 11.80 6.08
CA CYS A 184 9.47 13.20 6.35
C CYS A 184 8.98 14.16 5.25
N GLN A 185 8.70 13.69 4.03
CA GLN A 185 8.17 14.51 2.95
C GLN A 185 6.65 14.71 3.02
N TYR A 186 5.91 13.84 3.72
CA TYR A 186 4.47 14.03 3.91
C TYR A 186 4.22 15.29 4.74
N GLN A 187 3.42 16.23 4.23
CA GLN A 187 2.99 17.41 5.01
C GLN A 187 1.75 17.13 5.86
N ASP A 188 0.98 16.14 5.43
CA ASP A 188 -0.24 15.67 6.07
C ASP A 188 0.08 14.75 7.26
N LEU A 189 -0.67 14.92 8.36
CA LEU A 189 -0.45 14.15 9.58
C LEU A 189 -1.02 12.74 9.44
N ASP A 190 -2.20 12.55 8.82
CA ASP A 190 -2.81 11.23 8.60
C ASP A 190 -1.90 10.29 7.81
N ALA A 191 -1.40 10.73 6.64
CA ALA A 191 -0.46 9.94 5.83
C ALA A 191 0.83 9.62 6.58
N TYR A 192 1.37 10.59 7.34
CA TYR A 192 2.55 10.37 8.17
C TYR A 192 2.30 9.30 9.24
N LEU A 193 1.19 9.41 9.97
CA LEU A 193 0.83 8.51 11.05
C LEU A 193 0.58 7.09 10.56
N LYS A 194 -0.08 6.94 9.41
CA LYS A 194 -0.28 5.62 8.79
C LYS A 194 1.05 4.90 8.57
N VAL A 195 2.05 5.57 7.99
CA VAL A 195 3.35 4.93 7.81
C VAL A 195 4.07 4.72 9.14
N ALA A 196 4.08 5.74 10.01
CA ALA A 196 4.71 5.65 11.34
C ALA A 196 4.17 4.45 12.14
N ASP A 197 2.87 4.24 12.13
CA ASP A 197 2.19 3.11 12.78
C ASP A 197 2.65 1.75 12.24
N GLY A 198 2.92 1.66 10.94
CA GLY A 198 3.47 0.46 10.29
C GLY A 198 4.85 0.05 10.80
N TYR A 199 5.69 1.01 11.20
CA TYR A 199 7.09 0.76 11.58
C TYR A 199 7.36 0.90 13.09
N ALA A 200 6.42 1.42 13.87
CA ALA A 200 6.60 1.66 15.31
C ALA A 200 7.04 0.39 16.06
N ASP A 201 6.38 -0.75 15.82
CA ASP A 201 6.71 -2.00 16.50
C ASP A 201 8.12 -2.50 16.16
N ILE A 202 8.56 -2.35 14.91
CA ILE A 202 9.92 -2.72 14.47
C ILE A 202 10.96 -1.84 15.16
N ILE A 203 10.75 -0.52 15.15
CA ILE A 203 11.66 0.46 15.77
C ILE A 203 11.82 0.16 17.26
N LEU A 204 10.70 -0.08 17.96
CA LEU A 204 10.67 -0.38 19.39
C LEU A 204 11.32 -1.74 19.70
N GLN A 205 10.96 -2.80 18.97
CA GLN A 205 11.50 -4.15 19.18
C GLN A 205 13.03 -4.18 19.06
N ASN A 206 13.59 -3.39 18.14
CA ASN A 206 15.02 -3.34 17.85
C ASN A 206 15.76 -2.20 18.60
N GLN A 207 15.09 -1.49 19.51
CA GLN A 207 15.69 -0.42 20.34
C GLN A 207 16.36 0.68 19.49
N MET A 208 15.74 1.04 18.37
CA MET A 208 16.28 2.03 17.43
C MET A 208 15.95 3.47 17.87
N LYS A 209 16.65 3.95 18.91
CA LYS A 209 16.38 5.24 19.59
C LYS A 209 16.35 6.43 18.62
N SER A 210 17.33 6.55 17.73
CA SER A 210 17.43 7.66 16.78
C SER A 210 16.26 7.72 15.80
N GLN A 211 15.81 6.57 15.31
CA GLN A 211 14.69 6.46 14.39
C GLN A 211 13.37 6.79 15.11
N LEU A 212 13.23 6.36 16.37
CA LEU A 212 12.09 6.72 17.21
C LEU A 212 12.03 8.23 17.47
N GLU A 213 13.15 8.87 17.76
CA GLU A 213 13.24 10.33 17.94
C GLU A 213 12.81 11.09 16.69
N ILE A 214 13.29 10.68 15.51
CA ILE A 214 12.88 11.27 14.22
C ILE A 214 11.38 11.11 14.01
N LEU A 215 10.86 9.91 14.25
CA LEU A 215 9.44 9.60 14.08
C LEU A 215 8.57 10.49 14.98
N LEU A 216 8.90 10.57 16.28
CA LEU A 216 8.16 11.38 17.26
C LEU A 216 8.24 12.87 16.98
N LYS A 217 9.43 13.37 16.61
CA LYS A 217 9.61 14.75 16.20
C LYS A 217 8.74 15.07 14.99
N GLY A 218 8.70 14.20 13.99
CA GLY A 218 7.88 14.42 12.81
C GLY A 218 6.37 14.41 13.10
N ILE A 219 5.90 13.63 14.10
CA ILE A 219 4.52 13.73 14.60
C ILE A 219 4.29 15.11 15.22
N ALA A 220 5.17 15.52 16.15
CA ALA A 220 5.04 16.79 16.85
C ALA A 220 5.00 17.99 15.89
N ASP A 221 5.91 18.03 14.92
CA ASP A 221 6.00 19.09 13.92
C ASP A 221 4.71 19.22 13.08
N ARG A 222 4.01 18.11 12.85
CA ARG A 222 2.79 18.07 12.02
C ARG A 222 1.51 18.31 12.79
N ALA A 223 1.44 17.82 14.04
CA ALA A 223 0.32 18.01 14.93
C ALA A 223 0.29 19.41 15.58
N CYS A 224 1.44 20.09 15.65
CA CYS A 224 1.55 21.41 16.26
C CYS A 224 0.61 22.43 15.57
N ASN A 225 -0.25 23.06 16.37
CA ASN A 225 -1.18 24.11 15.96
C ASN A 225 -2.23 23.71 14.90
N LYS A 226 -2.53 22.41 14.74
CA LYS A 226 -3.58 21.93 13.83
C LYS A 226 -4.69 21.21 14.60
N TRP A 227 -5.92 21.33 14.10
CA TRP A 227 -7.01 20.50 14.57
C TRP A 227 -6.76 19.05 14.11
N VAL A 228 -6.69 18.13 15.06
CA VAL A 228 -6.52 16.70 14.79
C VAL A 228 -7.90 16.10 14.51
N SER A 229 -8.08 15.50 13.34
CA SER A 229 -9.29 14.77 12.96
C SER A 229 -9.42 13.44 13.69
N ASP A 230 -10.63 12.85 13.69
CA ASP A 230 -10.89 11.57 14.39
C ASP A 230 -9.99 10.42 13.86
N ASN A 231 -9.76 10.37 12.55
CA ASN A 231 -8.89 9.35 11.92
C ASN A 231 -7.42 9.52 12.34
N GLU A 232 -6.94 10.76 12.43
CA GLU A 232 -5.60 11.08 12.90
C GLU A 232 -5.46 10.74 14.39
N MET A 233 -6.51 11.01 15.18
CA MET A 233 -6.55 10.66 16.60
C MET A 233 -6.47 9.15 16.82
N GLU A 234 -7.22 8.35 16.04
CA GLU A 234 -7.15 6.87 16.11
C GLU A 234 -5.73 6.38 15.78
N SER A 235 -5.12 6.94 14.73
CA SER A 235 -3.76 6.57 14.33
C SER A 235 -2.71 6.99 15.37
N LEU A 236 -2.84 8.17 15.97
CA LEU A 236 -2.01 8.64 17.10
C LEU A 236 -2.13 7.71 18.29
N GLN A 237 -3.36 7.35 18.66
CA GLN A 237 -3.63 6.43 19.77
C GLN A 237 -2.99 5.07 19.53
N SER A 238 -3.05 4.52 18.32
CA SER A 238 -2.36 3.28 17.96
C SER A 238 -0.84 3.40 18.16
N VAL A 239 -0.22 4.43 17.61
CA VAL A 239 1.24 4.67 17.73
C VAL A 239 1.65 4.80 19.20
N PHE A 240 0.95 5.63 19.97
CA PHE A 240 1.27 5.81 21.40
C PHE A 240 1.00 4.56 22.22
N ALA A 241 -0.07 3.81 21.93
CA ALA A 241 -0.35 2.55 22.62
C ALA A 241 0.80 1.55 22.42
N LYS A 242 1.36 1.45 21.22
CA LYS A 242 2.52 0.59 20.92
C LYS A 242 3.75 1.02 21.71
N ILE A 243 4.03 2.32 21.75
CA ILE A 243 5.16 2.89 22.50
C ILE A 243 5.02 2.61 24.00
N LEU A 244 3.84 2.86 24.57
CA LEU A 244 3.57 2.64 26.00
C LEU A 244 3.57 1.15 26.37
N ALA A 245 3.13 0.27 25.47
CA ALA A 245 3.20 -1.17 25.67
C ALA A 245 4.66 -1.68 25.71
N HIS A 246 5.59 -0.99 25.05
CA HIS A 246 6.98 -1.41 24.98
C HIS A 246 7.80 -0.96 26.19
N LYS A 247 7.64 -1.69 27.31
CA LYS A 247 8.24 -1.39 28.64
C LYS A 247 9.75 -1.09 28.63
N LYS A 248 10.52 -1.67 27.70
CA LYS A 248 11.98 -1.46 27.60
C LYS A 248 12.34 -0.05 27.13
N CYS A 249 11.50 0.56 26.31
CA CYS A 249 11.72 1.90 25.75
C CYS A 249 11.06 2.99 26.60
N LEU A 250 10.31 2.65 27.67
CA LEU A 250 9.53 3.63 28.43
C LEU A 250 10.40 4.77 29.00
N LYS A 251 11.60 4.45 29.49
CA LYS A 251 12.54 5.46 29.99
C LYS A 251 13.01 6.40 28.88
N GLU A 252 13.34 5.86 27.72
CA GLU A 252 13.80 6.62 26.55
C GLU A 252 12.66 7.49 25.99
N VAL A 253 11.45 6.97 25.96
CA VAL A 253 10.24 7.69 25.55
C VAL A 253 9.95 8.83 26.53
N LEU A 254 10.09 8.60 27.84
CA LEU A 254 9.95 9.64 28.86
C LEU A 254 10.98 10.76 28.71
N GLU A 255 12.21 10.44 28.30
CA GLU A 255 13.21 11.45 27.94
C GLU A 255 12.79 12.26 26.70
N MET A 256 12.05 11.65 25.77
CA MET A 256 11.52 12.27 24.55
C MET A 256 10.15 12.94 24.74
N VAL A 257 9.54 12.90 25.92
CA VAL A 257 8.21 13.49 26.19
C VAL A 257 8.13 14.98 25.87
N HIS A 258 9.26 15.70 25.94
CA HIS A 258 9.32 17.11 25.54
C HIS A 258 8.95 17.32 24.05
N LEU A 259 9.18 16.33 23.18
CA LEU A 259 8.73 16.36 21.79
C LEU A 259 7.19 16.27 21.70
N LEU A 260 6.56 15.51 22.60
CA LEU A 260 5.12 15.31 22.64
C LEU A 260 4.36 16.38 23.45
N ALA A 261 5.05 17.16 24.27
CA ALA A 261 4.47 18.26 25.03
C ALA A 261 3.77 19.29 24.13
N TYR A 262 4.19 19.42 22.86
CA TYR A 262 3.57 20.29 21.86
C TYR A 262 2.26 19.74 21.27
N VAL A 263 1.99 18.43 21.41
CA VAL A 263 0.77 17.78 20.94
C VAL A 263 -0.37 17.92 21.97
N TYR A 264 -0.03 18.05 23.25
CA TYR A 264 -0.98 18.16 24.38
C TYR A 264 -1.53 19.58 24.62
N VAL A 265 -1.18 20.57 23.80
CA VAL A 265 -1.72 21.95 23.90
C VAL A 265 -3.02 22.11 23.08
N LEU A 266 -3.65 21.01 22.69
CA LEU A 266 -4.99 20.95 22.09
C LEU A 266 -6.05 20.58 23.13
#